data_AF-A0A2W5H1V3-F1
#
_entry.id   AF-A0A2W5H1V3-F1
#
_cell.length_a   1.000
_cell.length_b   1.000
_cell.length_c   1.000
_cell.angle_alpha   90.00
_cell.angle_beta   90.00
_cell.angle_gamma   90.00
#
_symmetry.space_group_name_H-M   'P 1'
#
loop_
_entity.id
_entity.type
_entity.pdbx_description
1 polymer ?
#
loop_
_entity_poly.entity_id
_entity_poly.type
_entity_poly.pdbx_seq_one_letter_code
_entity_poly.pdbx_strand_id
1 'polypeptide(L)'
;MFSILIVFLLLLLPLLFGNPVSLDAHHHYHFTYGYFNLMSNPIVWDFVLGMLLGAWFVYKRPIWNKKVYFVLILLFGIWNAVNLFGKWNAGHGITHWALPIVGLVTTLVFYENQYGIRVSKWLLFLGKISFSLYLLHPVVQYATQYFFNHHHMEKWIATPLYLVVSILLSIAMATLTQFLIENHFSRIAKKALLFLGKKINIS
;
A
#
# COMPACT_ATOMS: atom_id res chain seq x y z
N MET A 1 -8.95 16.87 -6.58
CA MET A 1 -9.98 15.98 -5.98
C MET A 1 -9.35 14.95 -5.03
N PHE A 2 -8.39 14.14 -5.48
CA PHE A 2 -7.73 13.13 -4.63
C PHE A 2 -6.95 13.72 -3.44
N SER A 3 -6.20 14.81 -3.64
CA SER A 3 -5.47 15.51 -2.57
C SER A 3 -6.41 16.10 -1.49
N ILE A 4 -7.59 16.56 -1.90
CA ILE A 4 -8.62 17.11 -0.98
C ILE A 4 -9.17 16.00 -0.09
N LEU A 5 -9.40 14.82 -0.67
CA LEU A 5 -9.89 13.65 0.05
C LEU A 5 -8.85 13.16 1.08
N ILE A 6 -7.56 13.14 0.73
CA ILE A 6 -6.48 12.80 1.67
C ILE A 6 -6.44 13.80 2.84
N VAL A 7 -6.44 15.09 2.54
CA VAL A 7 -6.45 16.15 3.56
C VAL A 7 -7.67 16.01 4.47
N PHE A 8 -8.85 15.74 3.89
CA PHE A 8 -10.05 15.51 4.66
C PHE A 8 -9.93 14.28 5.57
N LEU A 9 -9.51 13.13 5.05
CA LEU A 9 -9.50 11.87 5.80
C LEU A 9 -8.40 11.81 6.87
N LEU A 10 -7.22 12.36 6.61
CA LEU A 10 -6.06 12.23 7.51
C LEU A 10 -5.90 13.41 8.46
N LEU A 11 -6.40 14.60 8.10
CA LEU A 11 -6.24 15.79 8.92
C LEU A 11 -7.58 16.25 9.48
N LEU A 12 -8.58 16.53 8.62
CA LEU A 12 -9.83 17.14 9.08
C LEU A 12 -10.71 16.16 9.87
N LEU A 13 -10.84 14.92 9.41
CA LEU A 13 -11.73 13.95 10.05
C LEU A 13 -11.30 13.61 11.49
N PRO A 14 -10.03 13.31 11.81
CA PRO A 14 -9.59 13.15 13.21
C PRO A 14 -9.87 14.39 14.07
N LEU A 15 -9.54 15.58 13.55
CA LEU A 15 -9.71 16.85 14.27
C LEU A 15 -11.18 17.17 14.56
N LEU A 16 -12.09 16.88 13.62
CA LEU A 16 -13.53 17.09 13.80
C LEU A 16 -14.12 16.24 14.94
N PHE A 17 -13.49 15.12 15.27
CA PHE A 17 -13.88 14.23 16.36
C PHE A 17 -12.98 14.39 17.60
N GLY A 18 -12.22 15.48 17.68
CA GLY A 18 -11.41 15.82 18.85
C GLY A 18 -10.14 14.99 19.02
N ASN A 19 -9.74 14.21 18.01
CA ASN A 19 -8.53 13.41 18.06
C ASN A 19 -7.32 14.17 17.49
N PRO A 20 -6.13 14.04 18.09
CA PRO A 20 -4.91 14.62 17.52
C PRO A 20 -4.52 13.87 16.25
N VAL A 21 -4.01 14.59 15.24
CA VAL A 21 -3.46 13.94 14.04
C VAL A 21 -2.21 13.14 14.43
N SER A 22 -2.22 11.85 14.09
CA SER A 22 -1.10 10.93 14.31
C SER A 22 -0.42 10.55 13.00
N LEU A 23 0.89 10.32 13.07
CA LEU A 23 1.72 9.72 12.01
C LEU A 23 2.01 8.24 12.25
N ASP A 24 1.62 7.72 13.42
CA ASP A 24 1.79 6.32 13.78
C ASP A 24 0.67 5.48 13.17
N ALA A 25 1.02 4.53 12.30
CA ALA A 25 0.05 3.65 11.64
C ALA A 25 -0.69 2.72 12.61
N HIS A 26 -0.15 2.53 13.81
CA HIS A 26 -0.79 1.76 14.88
C HIS A 26 -1.79 2.59 15.69
N HIS A 27 -1.92 3.89 15.40
CA HIS A 27 -2.89 4.73 16.08
C HIS A 27 -4.32 4.37 15.68
N HIS A 28 -5.14 4.06 16.67
CA HIS A 28 -6.57 3.80 16.51
C HIS A 28 -7.38 4.99 17.01
N TYR A 29 -8.12 5.64 16.12
CA TYR A 29 -8.96 6.81 16.42
C TYR A 29 -10.30 6.47 17.11
N HIS A 30 -10.58 5.17 17.32
CA HIS A 30 -11.78 4.66 17.98
C HIS A 30 -13.11 5.22 17.45
N PHE A 31 -13.19 5.51 16.15
CA PHE A 31 -14.47 5.88 15.53
C PHE A 31 -15.49 4.75 15.70
N THR A 32 -16.77 5.11 15.89
CA THR A 32 -17.87 4.15 16.07
C THR A 32 -17.96 3.13 14.93
N TYR A 33 -17.72 3.57 13.70
CA TYR A 33 -17.70 2.70 12.52
C TYR A 33 -16.27 2.34 12.15
N GLY A 34 -15.97 1.03 12.11
CA GLY A 34 -14.65 0.50 11.75
C GLY A 34 -14.12 1.00 10.40
N TYR A 35 -15.02 1.29 9.45
CA TYR A 35 -14.65 1.84 8.15
C TYR A 35 -13.99 3.23 8.26
N PHE A 36 -14.46 4.11 9.16
CA PHE A 36 -13.81 5.40 9.36
C PHE A 36 -12.42 5.25 9.96
N ASN A 37 -12.23 4.32 10.90
CA ASN A 37 -10.90 4.00 11.42
C ASN A 37 -9.94 3.52 10.33
N LEU A 38 -10.43 2.77 9.35
CA LEU A 38 -9.62 2.30 8.21
C LEU A 38 -9.26 3.46 7.27
N MET A 39 -10.24 4.29 6.90
CA MET A 39 -10.03 5.41 5.96
C MET A 39 -9.12 6.51 6.52
N SER A 40 -9.17 6.75 7.83
CA SER A 40 -8.35 7.75 8.51
C SER A 40 -7.07 7.17 9.09
N ASN A 41 -6.77 5.89 8.87
CA ASN A 41 -5.60 5.25 9.47
C ASN A 41 -4.32 5.94 8.95
N PRO A 42 -3.35 6.30 9.83
CA PRO A 42 -2.12 6.96 9.40
C PRO A 42 -1.25 6.16 8.42
N ILE A 43 -1.50 4.86 8.23
CA ILE A 43 -0.89 4.05 7.17
C ILE A 43 -1.13 4.60 5.77
N VAL A 44 -2.20 5.39 5.57
CA VAL A 44 -2.47 6.08 4.30
C VAL A 44 -1.32 7.03 3.95
N TRP A 45 -0.58 7.55 4.94
CA TRP A 45 0.61 8.36 4.70
C TRP A 45 1.71 7.63 3.92
N ASP A 46 1.86 6.31 4.07
CA ASP A 46 2.83 5.53 3.28
C ASP A 46 2.48 5.56 1.78
N PHE A 47 1.18 5.52 1.46
CA PHE A 47 0.71 5.70 0.09
C PHE A 47 0.95 7.12 -0.41
N VAL A 48 0.73 8.14 0.44
CA VAL A 48 1.04 9.55 0.12
C VAL A 48 2.52 9.71 -0.22
N LEU A 49 3.43 9.12 0.56
CA LEU A 49 4.85 9.11 0.24
C LEU A 49 5.12 8.47 -1.13
N GLY A 50 4.51 7.32 -1.43
CA GLY A 50 4.62 6.69 -2.75
C GLY A 50 4.17 7.60 -3.91
N MET A 51 3.08 8.34 -3.73
CA MET A 51 2.59 9.29 -4.73
C MET A 51 3.50 10.50 -4.89
N LEU A 52 4.02 11.04 -3.78
CA LEU A 52 4.99 12.14 -3.82
C LEU A 52 6.28 11.72 -4.54
N LEU A 53 6.76 10.49 -4.31
CA LEU A 53 7.89 9.92 -5.04
C LEU A 53 7.57 9.78 -6.53
N GLY A 54 6.40 9.27 -6.89
CA GLY A 54 5.96 9.17 -8.28
C GLY A 54 5.89 10.53 -8.98
N ALA A 55 5.36 11.54 -8.28
CA ALA A 55 5.35 12.91 -8.78
C ALA A 55 6.77 13.46 -8.95
N TRP A 56 7.62 13.30 -7.93
CA TRP A 56 9.02 13.72 -7.97
C TRP A 56 9.81 13.07 -9.10
N PHE A 57 9.59 11.77 -9.34
CA PHE A 57 10.19 11.00 -10.43
C PHE A 57 9.85 11.58 -11.82
N VAL A 58 8.64 12.14 -12.00
CA VAL A 58 8.27 12.82 -13.26
C VAL A 58 9.09 14.09 -13.45
N TYR A 59 9.35 14.86 -12.39
CA TYR A 59 10.09 16.13 -12.46
C TYR A 59 11.60 15.97 -12.52
N LYS A 60 12.16 14.98 -11.82
CA LYS A 60 13.62 14.78 -11.72
C LYS A 60 13.97 13.32 -11.98
N ARG A 61 14.95 13.13 -12.87
CA ARG A 61 15.52 11.83 -13.21
C ARG A 61 17.04 11.90 -13.03
N PRO A 62 17.54 11.81 -11.78
CA PRO A 62 18.98 11.77 -11.55
C PRO A 62 19.59 10.61 -12.33
N ILE A 63 20.77 10.87 -12.90
CA ILE A 63 21.53 9.89 -13.65
C ILE A 63 22.75 9.55 -12.80
N TRP A 64 22.82 8.32 -12.33
CA TRP A 64 23.95 7.82 -11.55
C TRP A 64 24.62 6.65 -12.26
N ASN A 65 25.83 6.31 -11.86
CA ASN A 65 26.51 5.11 -12.35
C ASN A 65 25.88 3.86 -11.70
N LYS A 66 25.85 2.73 -12.43
CA LYS A 66 25.41 1.41 -11.92
C LYS A 66 25.97 1.06 -10.55
N LYS A 67 27.24 1.38 -10.27
CA LYS A 67 27.86 1.12 -8.95
C LYS A 67 27.15 1.85 -7.81
N VAL A 68 26.74 3.11 -8.03
CA VAL A 68 26.02 3.90 -7.03
C VAL A 68 24.66 3.27 -6.75
N TYR A 69 23.89 2.93 -7.79
CA TYR A 69 22.62 2.22 -7.61
C TYR A 69 22.79 0.90 -6.89
N PHE A 70 23.80 0.10 -7.24
CA PHE A 70 24.07 -1.17 -6.58
C PHE A 70 24.35 -0.99 -5.09
N VAL A 71 25.20 -0.02 -4.72
CA VAL A 71 25.48 0.31 -3.31
C VAL A 71 24.21 0.77 -2.59
N LEU A 72 23.38 1.62 -3.20
CA LEU A 72 22.14 2.10 -2.59
C LEU A 72 21.10 0.98 -2.43
N ILE A 73 20.94 0.11 -3.44
CA ILE A 73 20.04 -1.06 -3.37
C ILE A 73 20.49 -2.00 -2.26
N LEU A 74 21.80 -2.27 -2.15
CA LEU A 74 22.34 -3.08 -1.05
C LEU A 74 22.14 -2.41 0.30
N LEU A 75 22.45 -1.12 0.43
CA LEU A 75 22.30 -0.37 1.68
C LEU A 75 20.85 -0.40 2.17
N PHE A 76 19.90 0.03 1.33
CA PHE A 76 18.49 0.03 1.72
C PHE A 76 17.94 -1.39 1.83
N GLY A 77 18.38 -2.34 1.02
CA GLY A 77 17.98 -3.74 1.11
C GLY A 77 18.41 -4.38 2.43
N ILE A 78 19.67 -4.17 2.84
CA ILE A 78 20.20 -4.61 4.13
C ILE A 78 19.44 -3.93 5.27
N TRP A 79 19.19 -2.63 5.20
CA TRP A 79 18.42 -1.93 6.23
C TRP A 79 17.01 -2.51 6.38
N ASN A 80 16.31 -2.74 5.28
CA ASN A 80 15.01 -3.42 5.30
C ASN A 80 15.10 -4.83 5.91
N ALA A 81 16.13 -5.61 5.55
CA ALA A 81 16.33 -6.95 6.09
C ALA A 81 16.62 -6.92 7.60
N VAL A 82 17.47 -6.00 8.07
CA VAL A 82 17.77 -5.82 9.49
C VAL A 82 16.51 -5.45 10.27
N ASN A 83 15.68 -4.56 9.73
CA ASN A 83 14.40 -4.22 10.33
C ASN A 83 13.45 -5.43 10.42
N LEU A 84 13.34 -6.20 9.34
CA LEU A 84 12.47 -7.37 9.25
C LEU A 84 12.89 -8.48 10.22
N PHE A 85 14.17 -8.87 10.21
CA PHE A 85 14.68 -10.00 11.02
C PHE A 85 15.01 -9.59 12.45
N GLY A 86 15.51 -8.37 12.65
CA GLY A 86 15.79 -7.82 13.97
C GLY A 86 14.54 -7.36 14.71
N LYS A 87 13.37 -7.32 14.04
CA LYS A 87 12.11 -6.75 14.54
C LYS A 87 12.28 -5.33 15.08
N TRP A 88 13.32 -4.62 14.62
CA TRP A 88 13.61 -3.27 15.05
C TRP A 88 12.51 -2.36 14.50
N ASN A 89 11.77 -1.71 15.41
CA ASN A 89 10.69 -0.78 15.07
C ASN A 89 9.67 -1.39 14.09
N ALA A 90 9.34 -2.68 14.29
CA ALA A 90 8.50 -3.46 13.39
C ALA A 90 7.10 -2.87 13.30
N GLY A 91 6.73 -2.37 12.11
CA GLY A 91 5.47 -1.70 11.91
C GLY A 91 5.35 -1.05 10.54
N HIS A 92 4.14 -0.60 10.24
CA HIS A 92 3.84 0.23 9.07
C HIS A 92 3.90 1.71 9.46
N GLY A 93 3.95 2.62 8.50
CA GLY A 93 3.88 4.05 8.76
C GLY A 93 5.23 4.77 8.67
N ILE A 94 5.13 6.10 8.57
CA ILE A 94 6.25 7.03 8.44
C ILE A 94 7.25 6.87 9.58
N THR A 95 6.76 6.66 10.80
CA THR A 95 7.56 6.50 12.03
C THR A 95 8.29 5.17 12.11
N HIS A 96 7.98 4.23 11.22
CA HIS A 96 8.51 2.86 11.22
C HIS A 96 9.38 2.61 9.99
N TRP A 97 8.97 1.68 9.12
CA TRP A 97 9.80 1.18 8.03
C TRP A 97 9.72 2.02 6.75
N ALA A 98 8.96 3.12 6.75
CA ALA A 98 8.76 3.94 5.55
C ALA A 98 10.08 4.43 4.94
N LEU A 99 11.04 4.93 5.74
CA LEU A 99 12.28 5.50 5.22
C LEU A 99 13.14 4.50 4.41
N PRO A 100 13.51 3.32 4.94
CA PRO A 100 14.26 2.33 4.16
C PRO A 100 13.47 1.78 2.97
N ILE A 101 12.14 1.68 3.07
CA ILE A 101 11.28 1.25 1.94
C ILE A 101 11.30 2.30 0.84
N VAL A 102 11.06 3.57 1.17
CA VAL A 102 11.10 4.71 0.24
C VAL A 102 12.45 4.80 -0.45
N GLY A 103 13.55 4.68 0.29
CA GLY A 103 14.90 4.68 -0.27
C GLY A 103 15.12 3.55 -1.28
N LEU A 104 14.71 2.33 -0.93
CA LEU A 104 14.82 1.16 -1.80
C LEU A 104 13.99 1.32 -3.08
N VAL A 105 12.70 1.67 -2.94
CA VAL A 105 11.79 1.87 -4.07
C VAL A 105 12.30 2.97 -4.99
N THR A 106 12.70 4.11 -4.42
CA THR A 106 13.27 5.24 -5.19
C THR A 106 14.47 4.81 -6.00
N THR A 107 15.40 4.09 -5.37
CA THR A 107 16.63 3.64 -6.04
C THR A 107 16.33 2.64 -7.16
N LEU A 108 15.42 1.69 -6.93
CA LEU A 108 15.01 0.70 -7.93
C LEU A 108 14.31 1.35 -9.12
N VAL A 109 13.42 2.32 -8.88
CA VAL A 109 12.68 3.03 -9.94
C VAL A 109 13.64 3.85 -10.81
N PHE A 110 14.60 4.56 -10.23
CA PHE A 110 15.60 5.28 -11.03
C PHE A 110 16.55 4.35 -11.78
N TYR A 111 16.97 3.25 -11.16
CA TYR A 111 17.77 2.22 -11.84
C TYR A 111 17.01 1.62 -13.03
N GLU A 112 15.74 1.27 -12.85
CA GLU A 112 14.87 0.76 -13.92
C GLU A 112 14.73 1.76 -15.05
N ASN A 113 14.50 3.04 -14.74
CA ASN A 113 14.39 4.08 -15.76
C ASN A 113 15.68 4.24 -16.58
N GLN A 114 16.85 4.07 -15.98
CA GLN A 114 18.14 4.30 -16.64
C GLN A 114 18.69 3.07 -17.36
N TYR A 115 18.53 1.88 -16.79
CA TYR A 115 19.18 0.64 -17.26
C TYR A 115 18.19 -0.47 -17.61
N GLY A 116 16.91 -0.31 -17.27
CA GLY A 116 15.89 -1.34 -17.38
C GLY A 116 16.01 -2.40 -16.28
N ILE A 117 14.87 -2.94 -15.86
CA ILE A 117 14.77 -4.15 -15.05
C ILE A 117 13.85 -5.12 -15.79
N ARG A 118 14.24 -6.39 -15.89
CA ARG A 118 13.35 -7.45 -16.37
C ARG A 118 12.52 -7.95 -15.20
N VAL A 119 11.29 -7.45 -15.09
CA VAL A 119 10.34 -7.88 -14.07
C VAL A 119 9.49 -9.04 -14.62
N SER A 120 9.30 -10.09 -13.82
CA SER A 120 8.46 -11.22 -14.21
C SER A 120 6.99 -10.82 -14.27
N LYS A 121 6.21 -11.46 -15.15
CA LYS A 121 4.76 -11.21 -15.27
C LYS A 121 4.02 -11.44 -13.94
N TRP A 122 4.48 -12.39 -13.14
CA TRP A 122 3.92 -12.69 -11.82
C TRP A 122 4.13 -11.57 -10.81
N LEU A 123 5.32 -10.97 -10.79
CA LEU A 123 5.61 -9.87 -9.86
C LEU A 123 4.83 -8.61 -10.24
N LEU A 124 4.68 -8.35 -11.55
CA LEU A 124 3.80 -7.29 -12.05
C LEU A 124 2.33 -7.53 -11.68
N PHE A 125 1.86 -8.79 -11.76
CA PHE A 125 0.51 -9.15 -11.34
C PHE A 125 0.29 -8.94 -9.85
N LEU A 126 1.21 -9.40 -8.99
CA LEU A 126 1.15 -9.20 -7.54
C LEU A 126 1.16 -7.70 -7.19
N GLY A 127 2.02 -6.92 -7.86
CA GLY A 127 2.02 -5.47 -7.71
C GLY A 127 0.68 -4.85 -8.08
N LYS A 128 0.06 -5.31 -9.18
CA LYS A 128 -1.26 -4.83 -9.62
C LYS A 128 -2.36 -5.08 -8.60
N ILE A 129 -2.37 -6.24 -7.94
CA ILE A 129 -3.42 -6.57 -6.94
C ILE A 129 -3.05 -6.16 -5.51
N SER A 130 -1.85 -5.62 -5.29
CA SER A 130 -1.28 -5.39 -3.96
C SER A 130 -2.15 -4.51 -3.06
N PHE A 131 -2.78 -3.47 -3.62
CA PHE A 131 -3.68 -2.60 -2.88
C PHE A 131 -4.94 -3.33 -2.42
N SER A 132 -5.60 -4.04 -3.34
CA SER A 132 -6.76 -4.89 -3.03
C SER A 132 -6.40 -5.97 -2.01
N LEU A 133 -5.21 -6.58 -2.14
CA LEU A 133 -4.70 -7.60 -1.23
C LEU A 133 -4.47 -7.02 0.17
N TYR A 134 -3.87 -5.84 0.27
CA TYR A 134 -3.65 -5.15 1.53
C TYR A 134 -4.96 -4.90 2.29
N LEU A 135 -6.00 -4.41 1.61
CA LEU A 135 -7.29 -4.13 2.26
C LEU A 135 -8.05 -5.40 2.65
N LEU A 136 -7.98 -6.45 1.84
CA LEU A 136 -8.84 -7.61 2.00
C LEU A 136 -8.21 -8.74 2.79
N HIS A 137 -6.89 -8.88 2.83
CA HIS A 137 -6.27 -10.02 3.52
C HIS A 137 -6.65 -10.12 5.00
N PRO A 138 -6.79 -9.04 5.81
CA PRO A 138 -7.20 -9.20 7.22
C PRO A 138 -8.66 -9.65 7.33
N VAL A 139 -9.52 -9.14 6.45
CA VAL A 139 -10.95 -9.51 6.38
C VAL A 139 -11.09 -10.98 5.97
N VAL A 140 -10.34 -11.40 4.96
CA VAL A 140 -10.32 -12.78 4.47
C VAL A 140 -9.76 -13.72 5.54
N GLN A 141 -8.68 -13.34 6.22
CA GLN A 141 -8.12 -14.12 7.32
C GLN A 141 -9.12 -14.26 8.48
N TYR A 142 -9.78 -13.16 8.89
CA TYR A 142 -10.81 -13.20 9.92
C TYR A 142 -11.99 -14.10 9.52
N ALA A 143 -12.50 -13.97 8.29
CA ALA A 143 -13.58 -14.80 7.79
C ALA A 143 -13.19 -16.28 7.70
N THR A 144 -11.96 -16.58 7.27
CA THR A 144 -11.42 -17.94 7.21
C THR A 144 -11.29 -18.52 8.62
N GLN A 145 -10.77 -17.76 9.57
CA GLN A 145 -10.66 -18.18 10.97
C GLN A 145 -12.03 -18.45 11.59
N TYR A 146 -13.01 -17.56 11.34
CA TYR A 146 -14.38 -17.74 11.79
C TYR A 146 -15.00 -19.03 11.25
N PHE A 147 -14.81 -19.33 9.96
CA PHE A 147 -15.27 -20.57 9.33
C PHE A 147 -14.67 -21.81 10.00
N PHE A 148 -13.36 -21.83 10.23
CA PHE A 148 -12.68 -22.95 10.88
C PHE A 148 -13.16 -23.17 12.32
N ASN A 149 -13.33 -22.10 13.10
CA ASN A 149 -13.85 -22.17 14.47
C ASN A 149 -15.29 -22.71 14.48
N HIS A 150 -16.15 -22.21 13.58
CA HIS A 150 -17.55 -22.63 13.49
C HIS A 150 -17.70 -24.12 13.15
N HIS A 151 -16.77 -24.69 12.40
CA HIS A 151 -16.76 -26.12 12.05
C HIS A 151 -15.91 -26.99 13.00
N HIS A 152 -15.54 -26.48 14.19
CA HIS A 152 -14.69 -27.18 15.16
C HIS A 152 -13.33 -27.64 14.62
N MET A 153 -12.81 -26.94 13.61
CA MET A 153 -11.52 -27.20 12.96
C MET A 153 -10.38 -26.37 13.56
N GLU A 154 -10.51 -25.92 14.81
CA GLU A 154 -9.58 -24.99 15.48
C GLU A 154 -8.12 -25.47 15.44
N LYS A 155 -7.91 -26.78 15.55
CA LYS A 155 -6.57 -27.42 15.49
C LYS A 155 -5.82 -27.11 14.20
N TRP A 156 -6.53 -26.84 13.10
CA TRP A 156 -5.93 -26.55 11.81
C TRP A 156 -5.44 -25.10 11.68
N ILE A 157 -5.93 -24.17 12.51
CA ILE A 157 -5.55 -22.74 12.45
C ILE A 157 -4.05 -22.56 12.74
N ALA A 158 -3.49 -23.37 13.64
CA ALA A 158 -2.06 -23.36 13.97
C ALA A 158 -1.18 -24.12 12.98
N THR A 159 -1.75 -24.66 11.89
CA THR A 159 -0.99 -25.47 10.92
C THR A 159 -0.52 -24.65 9.72
N PRO A 160 0.59 -25.03 9.06
CA PRO A 160 1.03 -24.42 7.81
C PRO A 160 -0.05 -24.44 6.71
N LEU A 161 -0.98 -25.41 6.77
CA LEU A 161 -2.10 -25.49 5.82
C LEU A 161 -2.99 -24.25 5.90
N TYR A 162 -3.31 -23.76 7.10
CA TYR A 162 -4.10 -22.53 7.27
C TYR A 162 -3.40 -21.31 6.66
N LEU A 163 -2.08 -21.21 6.81
CA LEU A 163 -1.29 -20.13 6.19
C LEU A 163 -1.39 -20.19 4.67
N VAL A 164 -1.22 -21.37 4.06
CA VAL A 164 -1.34 -21.53 2.60
C VAL A 164 -2.75 -21.18 2.12
N VAL A 165 -3.77 -21.72 2.78
CA VAL A 165 -5.18 -21.48 2.42
C VAL A 165 -5.53 -20.00 2.54
N SER A 166 -5.17 -19.35 3.64
CA SER A 166 -5.46 -17.93 3.85
C SER A 166 -4.76 -17.02 2.84
N ILE A 167 -3.52 -17.34 2.45
CA ILE A 167 -2.80 -16.62 1.39
C ILE A 167 -3.51 -16.79 0.04
N LEU A 168 -3.85 -18.02 -0.33
CA LEU A 168 -4.53 -18.31 -1.61
C LEU A 168 -5.90 -17.62 -1.69
N LEU A 169 -6.69 -17.69 -0.62
CA LEU A 169 -7.98 -17.01 -0.53
C LEU A 169 -7.81 -15.49 -0.61
N SER A 170 -6.81 -14.93 0.06
CA SER A 170 -6.54 -13.49 0.04
C SER A 170 -6.15 -13.02 -1.37
N ILE A 171 -5.28 -13.76 -2.07
CA ILE A 171 -4.91 -13.48 -3.47
C ILE A 171 -6.13 -13.61 -4.38
N ALA A 172 -6.96 -14.64 -4.21
CA ALA A 172 -8.16 -14.84 -5.01
C ALA A 172 -9.15 -13.68 -4.84
N MET A 173 -9.43 -13.29 -3.59
CA MET A 173 -10.35 -12.18 -3.27
C MET A 173 -9.81 -10.82 -3.73
N ALA A 174 -8.50 -10.59 -3.57
CA ALA A 174 -7.83 -9.40 -4.07
C ALA A 174 -7.94 -9.31 -5.60
N THR A 175 -7.71 -10.43 -6.29
CA THR A 175 -7.81 -10.52 -7.74
C THR A 175 -9.23 -10.22 -8.20
N LEU A 176 -10.23 -10.86 -7.58
CA LEU A 176 -11.64 -10.64 -7.90
C LEU A 176 -12.03 -9.16 -7.73
N THR A 177 -11.60 -8.55 -6.63
CA THR A 177 -11.87 -7.15 -6.32
C THR A 177 -11.19 -6.20 -7.30
N GLN A 178 -9.93 -6.47 -7.67
CA GLN A 178 -9.21 -5.71 -8.69
C GLN A 178 -9.97 -5.71 -10.03
N PHE A 179 -10.49 -6.87 -10.44
CA PHE A 179 -11.20 -7.01 -11.71
C PHE A 179 -12.60 -6.39 -11.67
N LEU A 180 -13.36 -6.60 -10.59
CA LEU A 180 -14.74 -6.14 -10.46
C LEU A 180 -14.85 -4.67 -10.09
N ILE A 181 -14.08 -4.21 -9.11
CA ILE A 181 -14.22 -2.87 -8.53
C ILE A 181 -13.20 -1.94 -9.19
N GLU A 182 -11.91 -2.24 -9.05
CA GLU A 182 -10.87 -1.26 -9.35
C GLU A 182 -10.79 -0.91 -10.83
N ASN A 183 -10.89 -1.89 -11.73
CA ASN A 183 -10.94 -1.63 -13.17
C ASN A 183 -12.19 -0.83 -13.59
N HIS A 184 -13.31 -0.99 -12.89
CA HIS A 184 -14.53 -0.24 -13.19
C HIS A 184 -14.40 1.21 -12.73
N PHE A 185 -14.05 1.44 -11.47
CA PHE A 185 -13.89 2.77 -10.90
C PHE A 185 -12.74 3.55 -11.54
N SER A 186 -11.60 2.92 -11.85
CA SER A 186 -10.48 3.59 -12.52
C SER A 186 -10.84 4.09 -13.92
N ARG A 187 -11.63 3.32 -14.68
CA ARG A 187 -12.12 3.77 -16.00
C ARG A 187 -13.09 4.94 -15.85
N ILE A 188 -13.99 4.89 -14.87
CA ILE A 188 -14.94 5.99 -14.59
C ILE A 188 -14.17 7.26 -14.20
N ALA A 189 -13.22 7.15 -13.28
CA ALA A 189 -12.38 8.27 -12.84
C ALA A 189 -11.56 8.86 -14.00
N LYS A 190 -10.95 8.02 -14.85
CA LYS A 190 -10.20 8.49 -16.02
C LYS A 190 -11.11 9.21 -17.02
N LYS A 191 -12.32 8.70 -17.27
CA LYS A 191 -13.31 9.37 -18.14
C LYS A 191 -13.76 10.71 -17.56
N ALA A 192 -14.04 10.77 -16.25
CA ALA A 192 -14.43 12.00 -15.58
C ALA A 192 -13.33 13.06 -15.62
N LEU A 193 -12.07 12.67 -15.39
CA LEU A 193 -10.91 13.56 -15.48
C LEU A 193 -10.69 14.09 -16.90
N LEU A 194 -10.82 13.24 -17.92
CA LEU A 194 -10.71 13.67 -19.32
C LEU A 194 -11.86 14.62 -19.72
N PHE A 195 -13.07 14.39 -19.21
CA PHE A 195 -14.21 15.28 -19.44
C PHE A 195 -14.00 16.66 -18.78
N LEU A 196 -13.50 16.68 -17.54
CA LEU A 196 -13.18 17.92 -16.82
C LEU A 196 -11.99 18.66 -17.47
N GLY A 197 -10.94 17.95 -17.88
CA GLY A 197 -9.78 18.52 -18.55
C GLY A 197 -10.12 19.13 -19.92
N LYS A 198 -11.03 18.51 -20.68
CA LYS A 198 -11.57 19.12 -21.93
C LYS A 198 -12.32 20.41 -21.66
N LYS A 199 -12.99 20.54 -20.52
CA LYS A 199 -13.74 21.75 -20.14
C LYS A 199 -12.82 22.93 -19.78
N ILE A 200 -11.61 22.64 -19.31
CA ILE A 200 -10.60 23.65 -18.91
C ILE A 200 -9.83 24.18 -20.14
N ASN A 201 -9.67 23.38 -21.20
CA ASN A 201 -9.00 23.80 -22.45
C ASN A 201 -9.92 24.53 -23.46
N ILE A 202 -11.15 24.88 -23.07
CA ILE A 202 -12.13 25.60 -23.93
C ILE A 202 -12.54 26.96 -23.31
N SER A 203 -11.87 27.39 -22.23
CA SER A 203 -11.98 28.77 -21.69
C SER A 203 -10.70 29.54 -21.93
#